data_AF-A0A373F7C1-F1
#
_entry.id   AF-A0A373F7C1-F1
#
_cell.length_a   1.000
_cell.length_b   1.000
_cell.length_c   1.000
_cell.angle_alpha   90.00
_cell.angle_beta   90.00
_cell.angle_gamma   90.00
#
_symmetry.space_group_name_H-M   'P 1'
#
loop_
_entity.id
_entity.type
_entity.pdbx_description
1 polymer ?
#
loop_
_entity_poly.entity_id
_entity_poly.type
_entity_poly.pdbx_seq_one_letter_code
_entity_poly.pdbx_strand_id
1 'polypeptide(L)'
;MMKMLRWTLLAIGFWGSAHIGMAQQVLAPAAAPQDKLAQAAASVGVQKCMPAIRRLSALTIQGSRSHDVLLDWDRKQPDAGPFFSLIGMEFPNAGVAASVTAVPDANASTCTIAAERISVAPFTCASIAQSELPGYQMFRLLPTYAVYTDPKEPTSSVSLIDSPPGCLVIRRFVEYHWQDPAAAVSQPVAKPPAKR
;
A
#
# COMPACT_ATOMS: atom_id res chain seq x y z
N MET A 1 -68.11 -37.02 -33.49
CA MET A 1 -68.81 -36.48 -34.67
C MET A 1 -67.86 -35.60 -35.46
N MET A 2 -67.76 -35.92 -36.74
CA MET A 2 -66.92 -35.32 -37.78
C MET A 2 -67.38 -33.91 -38.17
N LYS A 3 -66.44 -33.02 -38.51
CA LYS A 3 -66.47 -32.03 -39.60
C LYS A 3 -65.13 -31.26 -39.55
N MET A 4 -64.17 -31.46 -40.48
CA MET A 4 -64.08 -30.85 -41.84
C MET A 4 -64.28 -29.32 -41.80
N LEU A 5 -63.49 -28.44 -42.43
CA LEU A 5 -62.39 -28.49 -43.39
C LEU A 5 -61.99 -27.00 -43.69
N ARG A 6 -60.85 -26.79 -44.39
CA ARG A 6 -60.43 -25.60 -45.18
C ARG A 6 -59.72 -24.47 -44.42
N TRP A 7 -58.39 -24.36 -44.54
CA TRP A 7 -57.55 -23.88 -45.67
C TRP A 7 -57.47 -22.36 -45.76
N THR A 8 -56.32 -21.78 -45.38
CA THR A 8 -55.61 -20.82 -46.23
C THR A 8 -54.12 -20.79 -45.84
N LEU A 9 -53.27 -21.13 -46.81
CA LEU A 9 -51.83 -20.97 -46.76
C LEU A 9 -51.49 -19.48 -46.92
N LEU A 10 -50.62 -18.95 -46.05
CA LEU A 10 -49.85 -17.74 -46.31
C LEU A 10 -48.42 -18.01 -45.85
N ALA A 11 -47.59 -18.36 -46.83
CA ALA A 11 -46.15 -18.44 -46.67
C ALA A 11 -45.59 -17.02 -46.66
N ILE A 12 -45.10 -16.57 -45.51
CA ILE A 12 -44.22 -15.40 -45.42
C ILE A 12 -42.84 -15.94 -45.08
N GLY A 13 -41.95 -15.90 -46.07
CA GLY A 13 -40.55 -16.20 -45.90
C GLY A 13 -39.91 -15.14 -45.01
N PHE A 14 -39.51 -15.55 -43.80
CA PHE A 14 -38.58 -14.80 -42.97
C PHE A 14 -37.21 -15.45 -43.07
N TRP A 15 -36.35 -14.89 -43.92
CA TRP A 15 -34.90 -15.05 -43.81
C TRP A 15 -34.45 -14.32 -42.54
N GLY A 16 -34.46 -15.03 -41.42
CA GLY A 16 -33.82 -14.59 -40.18
C GLY A 16 -32.38 -15.07 -40.16
N SER A 17 -31.44 -14.19 -40.51
CA SER A 17 -30.01 -14.38 -40.25
C SER A 17 -29.80 -14.56 -38.75
N ALA A 18 -29.47 -15.79 -38.33
CA ALA A 18 -29.03 -16.08 -36.98
C ALA A 18 -27.65 -15.45 -36.75
N HIS A 19 -27.63 -14.23 -36.21
CA HIS A 19 -26.40 -13.65 -35.65
C HIS A 19 -26.16 -14.29 -34.29
N ILE A 20 -25.27 -15.29 -34.25
CA ILE A 20 -24.64 -15.76 -33.02
C ILE A 20 -23.72 -14.63 -32.56
N GLY A 21 -24.25 -13.74 -31.72
CA GLY A 21 -23.43 -12.75 -31.01
C GLY A 21 -22.59 -13.49 -29.97
N MET A 22 -21.30 -13.68 -30.27
CA MET A 22 -20.32 -14.11 -29.27
C MET A 22 -20.18 -13.01 -28.22
N ALA A 23 -20.76 -13.24 -27.04
CA ALA A 23 -20.46 -12.42 -25.87
C ALA A 23 -18.99 -12.65 -25.49
N GLN A 24 -18.11 -11.75 -25.92
CA GLN A 24 -16.75 -11.68 -25.41
C GLN A 24 -16.85 -11.24 -23.94
N GLN A 25 -16.68 -12.19 -23.02
CA GLN A 25 -16.35 -11.87 -21.63
C GLN A 25 -14.98 -11.19 -21.64
N VAL A 26 -14.98 -9.86 -21.74
CA VAL A 26 -13.83 -9.06 -21.36
C VAL A 26 -13.74 -9.20 -19.85
N LEU A 27 -12.76 -9.97 -19.37
CA LEU A 27 -12.38 -9.93 -17.96
C LEU A 27 -12.11 -8.46 -17.62
N ALA A 28 -12.98 -7.88 -16.80
CA ALA A 28 -12.71 -6.58 -16.22
C ALA A 28 -11.39 -6.69 -15.45
N PRO A 29 -10.44 -5.76 -15.63
CA PRO A 29 -9.23 -5.75 -14.81
C PRO A 29 -9.65 -5.73 -13.35
N ALA A 30 -9.06 -6.62 -12.54
CA ALA A 30 -9.28 -6.62 -11.10
C ALA A 30 -9.07 -5.19 -10.59
N ALA A 31 -10.05 -4.65 -9.87
CA ALA A 31 -9.96 -3.32 -9.30
C ALA A 31 -8.65 -3.24 -8.50
N ALA A 32 -7.84 -2.22 -8.78
CA ALA A 32 -6.63 -1.99 -8.01
C ALA A 32 -7.00 -1.94 -6.52
N PRO A 33 -6.23 -2.60 -5.63
CA PRO A 33 -6.46 -2.51 -4.19
C PRO A 33 -6.66 -1.05 -3.79
N GLN A 34 -7.80 -0.76 -3.17
CA GLN A 34 -8.12 0.62 -2.79
C GLN A 34 -7.15 1.06 -1.70
N ASP A 35 -6.28 2.01 -2.02
CA ASP A 35 -5.40 2.66 -1.04
C ASP A 35 -6.24 3.56 -0.12
N LYS A 36 -6.90 2.95 0.88
CA LYS A 36 -7.72 3.65 1.87
C LYS A 36 -6.95 4.72 2.62
N LEU A 37 -5.64 4.55 2.86
CA LEU A 37 -4.83 5.57 3.52
C LEU A 37 -4.69 6.82 2.65
N ALA A 38 -4.27 6.68 1.40
CA ALA A 38 -4.13 7.84 0.51
C ALA A 38 -5.48 8.52 0.24
N GLN A 39 -6.56 7.73 0.11
CA GLN A 39 -7.91 8.25 -0.03
C GLN A 39 -8.34 9.05 1.21
N ALA A 40 -8.13 8.50 2.41
CA ALA A 40 -8.51 9.15 3.65
C ALA A 40 -7.67 10.41 3.91
N ALA A 41 -6.36 10.36 3.66
CA ALA A 41 -5.46 11.53 3.74
C ALA A 41 -5.91 12.65 2.79
N ALA A 42 -6.28 12.32 1.55
CA ALA A 42 -6.79 13.29 0.60
C ALA A 42 -8.12 13.90 1.06
N SER A 43 -9.00 13.09 1.66
CA SER A 43 -10.31 13.54 2.14
C SER A 43 -10.23 14.55 3.30
N VAL A 44 -9.17 14.51 4.10
CA VAL A 44 -8.94 15.45 5.20
C VAL A 44 -8.08 16.66 4.79
N GLY A 45 -7.70 16.77 3.52
CA GLY A 45 -7.01 17.94 2.97
C GLY A 45 -5.48 17.86 2.91
N VAL A 46 -4.87 16.69 3.12
CA VAL A 46 -3.41 16.52 2.98
C VAL A 46 -3.03 16.53 1.49
N GLN A 47 -2.04 17.34 1.10
CA GLN A 47 -1.54 17.46 -0.27
C GLN A 47 -0.01 17.37 -0.35
N LYS A 48 0.74 18.14 0.45
CA LYS A 48 2.21 18.23 0.39
C LYS A 48 2.88 16.87 0.54
N CYS A 49 2.43 16.07 1.51
CA CYS A 49 3.01 14.75 1.76
C CYS A 49 2.34 13.62 0.98
N MET A 50 1.40 13.92 0.09
CA MET A 50 0.65 12.89 -0.63
C MET A 50 1.53 11.92 -1.45
N PRO A 51 2.60 12.36 -2.14
CA PRO A 51 3.50 11.42 -2.83
C PRO A 51 4.13 10.41 -1.88
N ALA A 52 4.58 10.87 -0.70
CA ALA A 52 5.18 10.01 0.33
C ALA A 52 4.15 9.05 0.92
N ILE A 53 2.96 9.55 1.26
CA ILE A 53 1.86 8.77 1.83
C ILE A 53 1.45 7.64 0.88
N ARG A 54 1.28 7.92 -0.42
CA ARG A 54 0.93 6.89 -1.41
C ARG A 54 2.02 5.82 -1.54
N ARG A 55 3.28 6.23 -1.60
CA ARG A 55 4.42 5.31 -1.67
C ARG A 55 4.46 4.37 -0.47
N LEU A 56 4.39 4.94 0.74
CA LEU A 56 4.42 4.18 1.99
C LEU A 56 3.19 3.30 2.15
N SER A 57 2.00 3.82 1.82
CA SER A 57 0.76 3.05 1.89
C SER A 57 0.82 1.81 1.01
N ALA A 58 1.18 1.98 -0.27
CA ALA A 58 1.27 0.88 -1.22
C ALA A 58 2.21 -0.23 -0.76
N LEU A 59 3.38 0.12 -0.18
CA LEU A 59 4.31 -0.84 0.39
C LEU A 59 3.74 -1.53 1.64
N THR A 60 3.05 -0.76 2.48
CA THR A 60 2.55 -1.24 3.77
C THR A 60 1.45 -2.28 3.58
N ILE A 61 0.48 -2.01 2.69
CA ILE A 61 -0.70 -2.85 2.46
C ILE A 61 -0.45 -4.01 1.49
N GLN A 62 0.75 -4.11 0.92
CA GLN A 62 1.07 -5.13 -0.07
C GLN A 62 0.84 -6.55 0.48
N GLY A 63 0.03 -7.32 -0.24
CA GLY A 63 -0.32 -8.70 0.11
C GLY A 63 -1.42 -8.84 1.17
N SER A 64 -1.95 -7.75 1.71
CA SER A 64 -3.12 -7.79 2.59
C SER A 64 -4.37 -8.15 1.79
N ARG A 65 -5.31 -8.87 2.44
CA ARG A 65 -6.65 -9.15 1.90
C ARG A 65 -7.56 -7.94 2.09
N SER A 66 -7.44 -7.29 3.24
CA SER A 66 -8.20 -6.12 3.62
C SER A 66 -7.34 -5.24 4.53
N HIS A 67 -7.66 -3.95 4.55
CA HIS A 67 -7.09 -3.00 5.49
C HIS A 67 -8.09 -1.90 5.79
N ASP A 68 -7.89 -1.21 6.90
CA ASP A 68 -8.59 0.03 7.22
C ASP A 68 -7.71 0.96 8.04
N VAL A 69 -8.11 2.24 8.14
CA VAL A 69 -7.28 3.30 8.69
C VAL A 69 -7.98 4.08 9.79
N LEU A 70 -7.22 4.39 10.83
CA LEU A 70 -7.49 5.46 11.79
C LEU A 70 -6.57 6.63 11.46
N LEU A 71 -7.11 7.84 11.46
CA LEU A 71 -6.38 9.07 11.12
C LEU A 71 -6.44 10.09 12.25
N ASP A 72 -5.29 10.71 12.52
CA ASP A 72 -5.15 11.89 13.36
C ASP A 72 -4.40 12.98 12.59
N TRP A 73 -4.92 14.21 12.59
CA TRP A 73 -4.34 15.33 11.84
C TRP A 73 -4.63 16.68 12.50
N ASP A 74 -3.83 17.69 12.16
CA ASP A 74 -4.14 19.08 12.53
C ASP A 74 -5.34 19.59 11.71
N ARG A 75 -6.51 19.64 12.33
CA ARG A 75 -7.74 20.12 11.69
C ARG A 75 -7.70 21.59 11.27
N LYS A 76 -6.82 22.41 11.87
CA LYS A 76 -6.66 23.82 11.50
C LYS A 76 -5.70 23.98 10.32
N GLN A 77 -4.73 23.08 10.19
CA GLN A 77 -3.70 23.13 9.16
C GLN A 77 -3.48 21.73 8.56
N PRO A 78 -4.48 21.16 7.85
CA PRO A 78 -4.42 19.77 7.37
C PRO A 78 -3.27 19.48 6.41
N ASP A 79 -2.77 20.51 5.72
CA ASP A 79 -1.67 20.39 4.73
C ASP A 79 -0.31 20.92 5.24
N ALA A 80 -0.28 21.53 6.43
CA ALA A 80 0.93 22.12 7.00
C ALA A 80 1.29 21.58 8.39
N GLY A 81 0.36 20.88 9.04
CA GLY A 81 0.58 20.17 10.29
C GLY A 81 0.94 18.69 10.08
N PRO A 82 1.28 17.99 11.16
CA PRO A 82 1.59 16.58 11.12
C PRO A 82 0.33 15.75 10.83
N PHE A 83 0.54 14.66 10.10
CA PHE A 83 -0.44 13.64 9.78
C PHE A 83 0.01 12.31 10.37
N PHE A 84 -0.88 11.63 11.07
CA PHE A 84 -0.64 10.31 11.65
C PHE A 84 -1.75 9.36 11.21
N SER A 85 -1.36 8.12 10.95
CA SER A 85 -2.30 7.04 10.68
C SER A 85 -1.87 5.76 11.38
N LEU A 86 -2.86 5.05 11.91
CA LEU A 86 -2.75 3.64 12.25
C LEU A 86 -3.57 2.83 11.23
N ILE A 87 -2.98 1.76 10.72
CA ILE A 87 -3.55 0.91 9.67
C ILE A 87 -3.70 -0.49 10.25
N GLY A 88 -4.91 -1.03 10.28
CA GLY A 88 -5.15 -2.45 10.51
C GLY A 88 -5.13 -3.20 9.19
N MET A 89 -4.44 -4.34 9.12
CA MET A 89 -4.34 -5.17 7.92
C MET A 89 -4.61 -6.63 8.24
N GLU A 90 -5.36 -7.28 7.35
CA GLU A 90 -5.65 -8.70 7.41
C GLU A 90 -4.83 -9.45 6.35
N PHE A 91 -4.05 -10.44 6.77
CA PHE A 91 -3.39 -11.42 5.92
C PHE A 91 -4.03 -12.79 6.13
N PRO A 92 -3.86 -13.76 5.21
CA PRO A 92 -4.50 -15.08 5.32
C PRO A 92 -4.44 -15.76 6.68
N ASN A 93 -3.33 -15.60 7.42
CA ASN A 93 -3.07 -16.27 8.70
C ASN A 93 -2.58 -15.30 9.79
N ALA A 94 -2.75 -13.98 9.61
CA ALA A 94 -2.23 -12.99 10.57
C ALA A 94 -2.97 -11.65 10.50
N GLY A 95 -3.18 -11.04 11.66
CA GLY A 95 -3.45 -9.60 11.76
C GLY A 95 -2.13 -8.83 11.89
N VAL A 96 -2.02 -7.73 11.17
CA VAL A 96 -0.84 -6.85 11.20
C VAL A 96 -1.32 -5.42 11.41
N ALA A 97 -0.60 -4.65 12.22
CA ALA A 97 -0.80 -3.21 12.32
C ALA A 97 0.33 -2.48 11.61
N ALA A 98 0.07 -1.28 11.14
CA ALA A 98 1.13 -0.38 10.71
C ALA A 98 0.83 1.05 11.13
N SER A 99 1.87 1.85 11.34
CA SER A 99 1.76 3.29 11.54
C SER A 99 2.39 4.00 10.34
N VAL A 100 1.79 5.11 9.92
CA VAL A 100 2.38 6.03 8.95
C VAL A 100 2.26 7.44 9.52
N THR A 101 3.40 8.11 9.64
CA THR A 101 3.49 9.52 10.03
C THR A 101 4.11 10.29 8.86
N ALA A 102 3.51 11.43 8.53
CA ALA A 102 4.06 12.36 7.57
C ALA A 102 3.97 13.78 8.13
N VAL A 103 5.10 14.48 8.13
CA VAL A 103 5.22 15.85 8.60
C VAL A 103 5.75 16.69 7.44
N PRO A 104 4.99 17.68 6.93
CA PRO A 104 5.48 18.56 5.88
C PRO A 104 6.59 19.45 6.42
N ASP A 105 7.66 19.61 5.65
CA ASP A 105 8.72 20.52 6.01
C ASP A 105 8.25 21.98 5.81
N ALA A 106 8.58 22.87 6.74
CA ALA A 106 7.98 24.21 6.84
C ALA A 106 8.07 25.06 5.55
N ASN A 107 9.14 24.89 4.77
CA ASN A 107 9.45 25.73 3.59
C ASN A 107 9.81 24.91 2.34
N ALA A 108 9.53 23.61 2.32
CA ALA A 108 9.89 22.74 1.20
C ALA A 108 8.70 21.88 0.76
N SER A 109 8.79 21.35 -0.46
CA SER A 109 7.85 20.34 -0.97
C SER A 109 8.23 18.91 -0.54
N THR A 110 9.00 18.79 0.53
CA THR A 110 9.46 17.52 1.11
C THR A 110 8.74 17.25 2.42
N CYS A 111 8.76 15.98 2.83
CA CYS A 111 8.17 15.57 4.08
C CYS A 111 9.15 14.72 4.88
N THR A 112 9.17 14.92 6.18
CA THR A 112 9.73 13.94 7.11
C THR A 112 8.70 12.85 7.32
N ILE A 113 9.09 11.59 7.13
CA ILE A 113 8.19 10.44 7.21
C ILE A 113 8.71 9.38 8.16
N ALA A 114 7.77 8.69 8.80
CA ALA A 114 8.03 7.46 9.52
C ALA A 114 6.95 6.43 9.17
N ALA A 115 7.35 5.20 8.92
CA ALA A 115 6.44 4.08 8.73
C ALA A 115 6.88 2.90 9.57
N GLU A 116 5.95 2.25 10.26
CA GLU A 116 6.23 1.08 11.07
C GLU A 116 5.24 -0.01 10.72
N ARG A 117 5.72 -1.23 10.52
CA ARG A 117 4.88 -2.42 10.39
C ARG A 117 5.09 -3.29 11.63
N ILE A 118 3.99 -3.59 12.31
CA ILE A 118 3.94 -4.27 13.60
C ILE A 118 3.21 -5.59 13.40
N SER A 119 3.92 -6.69 13.60
CA SER A 119 3.39 -8.05 13.42
C SER A 119 3.78 -8.96 14.57
N VAL A 120 2.98 -9.99 14.81
CA VAL A 120 3.33 -11.07 15.74
C VAL A 120 3.65 -12.31 14.93
N ALA A 121 4.77 -12.94 15.24
CA ALA A 121 5.20 -14.19 14.64
C ALA A 121 5.13 -15.33 15.67
N PRO A 122 4.67 -16.53 15.29
CA PRO A 122 4.55 -17.68 16.18
C PRO A 122 5.90 -18.40 16.39
N PHE A 123 7.01 -17.66 16.32
CA PHE A 123 8.37 -18.15 16.49
C PHE A 123 9.09 -17.31 17.54
N THR A 124 10.16 -17.85 18.13
CA THR A 124 11.00 -17.08 19.04
C THR A 124 11.71 -15.95 18.30
N CYS A 125 11.96 -14.81 18.96
CA CYS A 125 12.70 -13.72 18.34
C CYS A 125 14.10 -14.15 17.87
N ALA A 126 14.74 -15.07 18.59
CA ALA A 126 16.02 -15.67 18.19
C ALA A 126 15.91 -16.41 16.83
N SER A 127 14.85 -17.20 16.63
CA SER A 127 14.63 -17.90 15.36
C SER A 127 14.41 -16.92 14.21
N ILE A 128 13.63 -15.85 14.44
CA ILE A 128 13.37 -14.82 13.42
C ILE A 128 14.66 -14.08 13.05
N ALA A 129 15.45 -13.67 14.05
CA ALA A 129 16.72 -13.00 13.80
C ALA A 129 17.67 -13.86 12.97
N GLN A 130 17.75 -15.16 13.27
CA GLN A 130 18.60 -16.09 12.55
C GLN A 130 18.15 -16.30 11.10
N SER A 131 16.84 -16.37 10.84
CA SER A 131 16.31 -16.65 9.50
C SER A 131 16.17 -15.41 8.62
N GLU A 132 15.79 -14.27 9.19
CA GLU A 132 15.39 -13.07 8.44
C GLU A 132 16.39 -11.92 8.49
N LEU A 133 17.27 -11.88 9.50
CA LEU A 133 18.17 -10.74 9.73
C LEU A 133 19.67 -11.10 9.65
N PRO A 134 20.12 -11.99 8.73
CA PRO A 134 21.53 -12.30 8.60
C PRO A 134 22.32 -11.04 8.19
N GLY A 135 23.38 -10.73 8.92
CA GLY A 135 24.26 -9.59 8.66
C GLY A 135 23.78 -8.26 9.25
N TYR A 136 22.61 -8.21 9.90
CA TYR A 136 22.17 -7.04 10.65
C TYR A 136 23.01 -6.88 11.93
N GLN A 137 23.27 -5.63 12.30
CA GLN A 137 23.91 -5.30 13.58
C GLN A 137 22.83 -5.25 14.68
N MET A 138 23.06 -5.98 15.78
CA MET A 138 22.11 -6.07 16.89
C MET A 138 22.55 -5.20 18.08
N PHE A 139 21.60 -4.43 18.59
CA PHE A 139 21.72 -3.65 19.82
C PHE A 139 20.61 -4.06 20.78
N ARG A 140 20.96 -4.50 21.98
CA ARG A 140 19.97 -4.85 23.01
C ARG A 140 19.59 -3.59 23.79
N LEU A 141 18.33 -3.17 23.69
CA LEU A 141 17.81 -2.02 24.45
C LEU A 141 17.33 -2.45 25.83
N LEU A 142 16.68 -3.61 25.94
CA LEU A 142 16.21 -4.22 27.18
C LEU A 142 16.42 -5.75 27.12
N PRO A 143 16.34 -6.48 28.24
CA PRO A 143 16.51 -7.94 28.24
C PRO A 143 15.64 -8.68 27.22
N THR A 144 14.41 -8.20 26.99
CA THR A 144 13.44 -8.77 26.04
C THR A 144 13.26 -7.94 24.77
N TYR A 145 14.11 -6.94 24.51
CA TYR A 145 13.99 -6.04 23.36
C TYR A 145 15.36 -5.81 22.71
N ALA A 146 15.51 -6.33 21.49
CA ALA A 146 16.65 -6.05 20.60
C ALA A 146 16.22 -5.27 19.36
N VAL A 147 17.11 -4.38 18.90
CA VAL A 147 16.99 -3.63 17.64
C VAL A 147 18.08 -4.10 16.70
N TYR A 148 17.71 -4.30 15.45
CA TYR A 148 18.58 -4.76 14.37
C TYR A 148 18.61 -3.69 13.28
N THR A 149 19.80 -3.33 12.79
CA THR A 149 19.99 -2.36 11.71
C THR A 149 20.85 -2.95 10.61
N ASP A 150 20.48 -2.71 9.35
CA ASP A 150 21.34 -3.03 8.20
C ASP A 150 22.17 -1.79 7.84
N PRO A 151 23.51 -1.86 7.85
CA PRO A 151 24.36 -0.74 7.40
C PRO A 151 24.07 -0.25 5.97
N LYS A 152 23.45 -1.09 5.13
CA LYS A 152 23.05 -0.73 3.76
C LYS A 152 21.76 0.10 3.71
N GLU A 153 20.95 0.04 4.76
CA GLU A 153 19.67 0.75 4.87
C GLU A 153 19.59 1.50 6.22
N PRO A 154 20.33 2.61 6.38
CA PRO A 154 20.45 3.30 7.67
C PRO A 154 19.14 3.95 8.15
N THR A 155 18.15 4.11 7.27
CA THR A 155 16.82 4.62 7.57
C THR A 155 15.86 3.52 8.06
N SER A 156 16.28 2.26 8.00
CA SER A 156 15.49 1.08 8.36
C SER A 156 16.00 0.41 9.63
N SER A 157 15.08 -0.14 10.42
CA SER A 157 15.41 -1.01 11.56
C SER A 157 14.36 -2.09 11.76
N VAL A 158 14.77 -3.19 12.39
CA VAL A 158 13.87 -4.26 12.82
C VAL A 158 14.01 -4.43 14.32
N SER A 159 12.93 -4.21 15.05
CA SER A 159 12.86 -4.41 16.48
C SER A 159 12.17 -5.74 16.78
N LEU A 160 12.80 -6.56 17.61
CA LEU A 160 12.27 -7.83 18.08
C LEU A 160 12.04 -7.74 19.59
N ILE A 161 10.80 -7.99 20.00
CA ILE A 161 10.38 -7.98 21.40
C ILE A 161 9.83 -9.36 21.76
N ASP A 162 10.44 -10.01 22.76
CA ASP A 162 9.99 -11.32 23.22
C ASP A 162 8.57 -11.21 23.79
N SER A 163 7.64 -11.98 23.21
CA SER A 163 6.23 -12.01 23.61
C SER A 163 5.72 -13.45 23.59
N PRO A 164 6.08 -14.27 24.59
CA PRO A 164 5.78 -15.70 24.59
C PRO A 164 4.29 -16.01 24.33
N PRO A 165 3.98 -17.01 23.48
CA PRO A 165 4.90 -18.00 22.89
C PRO A 165 5.62 -17.53 21.60
N GLY A 166 5.48 -16.27 21.18
CA GLY A 166 6.00 -15.76 19.92
C GLY A 166 6.95 -14.57 20.06
N CYS A 167 7.03 -13.79 18.99
CA CYS A 167 7.83 -12.58 18.89
C CYS A 167 7.00 -11.45 18.29
N LEU A 168 7.04 -10.27 18.93
CA LEU A 168 6.56 -9.05 18.32
C LEU A 168 7.69 -8.45 17.46
N VAL A 169 7.38 -8.25 16.18
CA VAL A 169 8.31 -7.74 15.17
C VAL A 169 7.82 -6.36 14.73
N ILE A 170 8.66 -5.34 14.90
CA ILE A 170 8.40 -3.99 14.41
C ILE A 170 9.45 -3.65 13.36
N ARG A 171 9.04 -3.56 12.10
CA ARG A 171 9.88 -3.11 10.98
C ARG A 171 9.62 -1.63 10.77
N ARG A 172 10.62 -0.79 11.02
CA ARG A 172 10.50 0.66 11.03
C ARG A 172 11.38 1.27 9.95
N PHE A 173 10.84 2.26 9.27
CA PHE A 173 11.51 3.12 8.31
C PHE A 173 11.30 4.58 8.68
N VAL A 174 12.36 5.38 8.68
CA VAL A 174 12.30 6.83 8.96
C VAL A 174 13.21 7.55 7.97
N GLU A 175 12.66 8.56 7.29
CA GLU A 175 13.43 9.40 6.40
C GLU A 175 13.05 10.87 6.60
N TYR A 176 14.06 11.71 6.80
CA TYR A 176 13.91 13.16 6.88
C TYR A 176 14.02 13.74 5.48
N HIS A 177 13.24 14.79 5.22
CA HIS A 177 13.24 15.47 3.92
C HIS A 177 13.07 14.52 2.74
N TRP A 178 12.20 13.52 2.89
CA TRP A 178 11.96 12.51 1.88
C TRP A 178 11.60 13.17 0.56
N GLN A 179 12.25 12.69 -0.50
CA GLN A 179 12.03 13.12 -1.86
C GLN A 179 11.48 11.95 -2.67
N ASP A 180 10.54 12.24 -3.56
CA ASP A 180 10.02 11.21 -4.45
C ASP A 180 11.14 10.69 -5.37
N PRO A 181 11.52 9.40 -5.27
CA PRO A 181 12.55 8.84 -6.14
C PRO A 181 12.17 8.94 -7.63
N ALA A 182 10.87 8.95 -7.96
CA ALA A 182 10.40 9.13 -9.33
C ALA A 182 10.61 10.56 -9.86
N ALA A 183 10.64 11.57 -8.97
CA ALA A 183 10.93 12.96 -9.33
C ALA A 183 12.41 13.16 -9.69
N ALA A 184 13.32 12.37 -9.12
CA ALA A 184 14.74 12.43 -9.44
C ALA A 184 15.05 11.95 -10.88
N VAL A 185 14.28 10.99 -11.40
CA VAL A 185 14.46 10.41 -12.75
C VAL A 185 13.93 11.32 -13.85
N SER A 186 13.08 12.29 -13.51
CA SER A 186 12.41 13.17 -14.48
C SER A 186 13.10 14.54 -14.68
N GLN A 187 14.27 14.78 -14.08
CA GLN A 187 15.06 15.98 -14.38
C GLN A 187 15.67 15.92 -15.79
N PRO A 188 15.43 16.92 -16.67
CA PRO A 188 16.02 16.95 -18.00
C PRO A 188 17.56 17.03 -17.91
N VAL A 189 18.26 16.15 -18.62
CA VAL A 189 19.71 16.24 -18.80
C VAL A 189 20.04 17.59 -19.43
N ALA A 190 20.80 18.43 -18.70
CA ALA A 190 21.23 19.72 -19.21
C ALA A 190 21.98 19.56 -20.54
N LYS A 191 21.51 20.25 -21.58
CA LYS A 191 22.14 20.23 -22.90
C LYS A 191 23.56 20.81 -22.77
N PRO A 192 24.62 20.13 -23.28
CA PRO A 192 25.98 20.66 -23.19
C PRO A 192 26.08 22.04 -23.85
N PRO A 193 26.87 22.98 -23.30
CA PRO A 193 27.03 24.30 -23.88
C PRO A 193 27.61 24.18 -25.30
N ALA A 194 26.97 24.85 -26.25
CA ALA A 194 27.45 24.92 -27.62
C ALA A 194 28.82 25.61 -27.64
N LYS A 195 29.83 24.92 -28.17
CA LYS A 195 31.15 25.53 -28.43
C LYS A 195 30.97 26.61 -29.50
N ARG A 196 31.37 27.84 -29.17
CA ARG A 196 31.55 28.95 -30.13
C ARG A 196 32.82 28.76 -30.94
#